data_AF-A0A935Q2Y3-F1
#
_entry.id   AF-A0A935Q2Y3-F1
#
_cell.length_a   1.000
_cell.length_b   1.000
_cell.length_c   1.000
_cell.angle_alpha   90.00
_cell.angle_beta   90.00
_cell.angle_gamma   90.00
#
_symmetry.space_group_name_H-M   'P 1'
#
loop_
_entity.id
_entity.type
_entity.pdbx_description
1 polymer ?
#
loop_
_entity_poly.entity_id
_entity_poly.type
_entity_poly.pdbx_seq_one_letter_code
_entity_poly.pdbx_strand_id
1 'polypeptide(L)'
;MRGETEKVAEIFGGKFDLELLYPDRVRFHISEALSFQAIVARYHHALGDREQAQRSYDLMCQLDPASPLTRDVKRRLRSPGLGTWLRNKLQGR
;
A
#
# COMPACT_ATOMS: atom_id res chain seq x y z
N MET A 1 -6.83 9.01 -1.81
CA MET A 1 -5.76 9.37 -2.76
C MET A 1 -6.41 9.56 -4.12
N ARG A 2 -6.78 10.80 -4.48
CA ARG A 2 -7.15 11.13 -5.86
C ARG A 2 -6.20 12.26 -6.27
N GLY A 3 -5.39 12.01 -7.30
CA GLY A 3 -4.60 13.03 -7.98
C GLY A 3 -3.07 12.91 -7.93
N GLU A 4 -2.48 12.16 -6.99
CA GLU A 4 -1.02 12.22 -6.76
C GLU A 4 -0.33 10.86 -6.58
N THR A 5 -0.90 9.77 -7.10
CA THR A 5 -0.24 8.45 -7.03
C THR A 5 1.15 8.48 -7.68
N GLU A 6 1.33 9.27 -8.73
CA GLU A 6 2.63 9.46 -9.39
C GLU A 6 3.69 10.04 -8.44
N LYS A 7 3.30 11.00 -7.58
CA LYS A 7 4.20 11.58 -6.57
C LYS A 7 4.64 10.55 -5.53
N VAL A 8 3.79 9.57 -5.20
CA VAL A 8 4.16 8.51 -4.26
C VAL A 8 5.29 7.65 -4.83
N ALA A 9 5.22 7.29 -6.11
CA ALA A 9 6.30 6.56 -6.78
C ALA A 9 7.59 7.38 -6.84
N GLU A 10 7.48 8.68 -7.12
CA GLU A 10 8.61 9.61 -7.14
C GLU A 10 9.28 9.73 -5.76
N ILE A 11 8.49 9.97 -4.70
CA ILE A 11 8.99 10.09 -3.31
C ILE A 11 9.76 8.84 -2.89
N PHE A 12 9.26 7.66 -3.25
CA PHE A 12 9.91 6.41 -2.92
C PHE A 12 10.98 5.98 -3.95
N GLY A 13 11.18 6.74 -5.03
CA GLY A 13 12.11 6.38 -6.10
C GLY A 13 11.81 4.99 -6.70
N GLY A 14 10.54 4.58 -6.74
CA GLY A 14 10.11 3.25 -7.14
C GLY A 14 10.45 2.10 -6.17
N LYS A 15 10.98 2.41 -4.98
CA LYS A 15 11.39 1.42 -3.97
C LYS A 15 10.29 1.23 -2.92
N PHE A 16 9.69 0.05 -2.91
CA PHE A 16 8.63 -0.32 -1.95
C PHE A 16 9.13 -1.26 -0.85
N ASP A 17 10.41 -1.10 -0.49
CA ASP A 17 11.09 -1.81 0.59
C ASP A 17 11.85 -0.78 1.45
N LEU A 18 11.71 -0.89 2.78
CA LEU A 18 12.36 0.00 3.74
C LEU A 18 13.89 -0.11 3.70
N GLU A 19 14.43 -1.31 3.47
CA GLU A 19 15.88 -1.52 3.40
C GLU A 19 16.48 -0.83 2.17
N LEU A 20 15.76 -0.85 1.03
CA LEU A 20 16.18 -0.15 -0.18
C LEU A 20 16.15 1.39 -0.05
N LEU A 21 15.30 1.90 0.85
CA LEU A 21 15.16 3.33 1.13
C LEU A 21 16.18 3.82 2.15
N TYR A 22 16.52 3.00 3.13
CA TYR A 22 17.47 3.32 4.20
C TYR A 22 18.52 2.22 4.32
N PRO A 23 19.45 2.11 3.35
CA PRO A 23 20.40 1.00 3.27
C PRO A 23 21.35 0.92 4.47
N ASP A 24 21.60 2.05 5.15
CA ASP A 24 22.45 2.10 6.34
C ASP A 24 21.74 1.61 7.61
N ARG A 25 20.43 1.32 7.55
CA ARG A 25 19.63 0.87 8.70
C ARG A 25 19.30 -0.61 8.59
N VAL A 26 19.77 -1.38 9.57
CA VAL A 26 19.50 -2.82 9.67
C VAL A 26 18.33 -3.19 10.58
N ARG A 27 17.71 -2.20 11.24
CA ARG A 27 16.56 -2.38 12.14
C ARG A 27 15.62 -1.18 12.03
N PHE A 28 14.33 -1.46 12.11
CA PHE A 28 13.26 -0.47 12.10
C PHE A 28 12.32 -0.69 13.29
N HIS A 29 11.72 0.38 13.78
CA HIS A 29 10.64 0.26 14.75
C HIS A 29 9.40 -0.34 14.08
N ILE A 30 8.66 -1.17 14.80
CA ILE A 30 7.45 -1.82 14.26
C ILE A 30 6.42 -0.80 13.75
N SER A 31 6.32 0.36 14.39
CA SER A 31 5.44 1.47 13.96
C SER A 31 5.86 2.06 12.61
N GLU A 32 7.17 2.14 12.33
CA GLU A 32 7.69 2.58 11.02
C GLU A 32 7.35 1.55 9.94
N ALA A 33 7.57 0.27 10.22
CA ALA A 33 7.25 -0.82 9.29
C ALA A 33 5.75 -0.88 8.96
N LEU A 34 4.88 -0.78 9.97
CA LEU A 34 3.43 -0.75 9.77
C LEU A 34 2.99 0.50 8.99
N SER A 35 3.55 1.67 9.31
CA SER A 35 3.22 2.93 8.64
C SER A 35 3.60 2.89 7.17
N PHE A 36 4.80 2.38 6.87
CA PHE A 36 5.28 2.20 5.53
C PHE A 36 4.39 1.24 4.73
N GLN A 37 4.15 0.04 5.24
CA GLN A 37 3.32 -0.96 4.55
C GLN A 37 1.88 -0.48 4.35
N ALA A 38 1.33 0.32 5.25
CA ALA A 38 0.01 0.93 5.06
C ALA A 38 0.00 1.92 3.88
N ILE A 39 1.08 2.68 3.67
CA ILE A 39 1.20 3.59 2.52
C ILE A 39 1.30 2.77 1.22
N VAL A 40 2.16 1.74 1.19
CA VAL A 40 2.33 0.85 0.03
C VAL A 40 1.02 0.15 -0.33
N ALA A 41 0.31 -0.41 0.66
CA ALA A 41 -0.98 -1.05 0.44
C ALA A 41 -2.01 -0.08 -0.17
N ARG A 42 -2.10 1.15 0.36
CA ARG A 42 -3.02 2.18 -0.13
C ARG A 42 -2.66 2.65 -1.54
N TYR A 43 -1.38 2.76 -1.83
CA TYR A 43 -0.86 3.14 -3.13
C TYR A 43 -1.23 2.13 -4.21
N HIS A 44 -0.87 0.86 -4.04
CA HIS A 44 -1.21 -0.20 -5.00
C HIS A 44 -2.73 -0.37 -5.13
N HIS A 45 -3.47 -0.25 -4.04
CA HIS A 45 -4.94 -0.27 -4.09
C HIS A 45 -5.51 0.87 -4.94
N ALA A 46 -4.96 2.09 -4.83
CA ALA A 46 -5.36 3.22 -5.66
C ALA A 46 -5.01 3.01 -7.15
N LEU A 47 -3.90 2.33 -7.44
CA LEU A 47 -3.53 1.90 -8.78
C LEU A 47 -4.40 0.75 -9.32
N GLY A 48 -5.24 0.11 -8.49
CA GLY A 48 -6.03 -1.06 -8.89
C GLY A 48 -5.26 -2.37 -8.82
N ASP A 49 -4.00 -2.34 -8.39
CA ASP A 49 -3.13 -3.49 -8.18
C ASP A 49 -3.47 -4.13 -6.83
N ARG A 50 -4.51 -4.98 -6.82
CA ARG A 50 -5.01 -5.60 -5.60
C ARG A 50 -4.04 -6.63 -5.02
N GLU A 51 -3.24 -7.27 -5.87
CA GLU A 51 -2.30 -8.30 -5.45
C GLU A 51 -1.19 -7.68 -4.59
N GLN A 52 -0.53 -6.62 -5.08
CA GLN A 52 0.50 -5.93 -4.31
C GLN A 52 -0.07 -5.28 -3.05
N ALA A 53 -1.27 -4.71 -3.15
CA ALA A 53 -1.95 -4.15 -1.98
C ALA A 53 -2.22 -5.21 -0.89
N GLN A 54 -2.59 -6.42 -1.30
CA GLN A 54 -2.82 -7.55 -0.41
C GLN A 54 -1.52 -8.03 0.23
N ARG A 55 -0.41 -8.14 -0.52
CA ARG A 55 0.90 -8.52 0.04
C ARG A 55 1.34 -7.60 1.18
N SER A 56 1.23 -6.28 1.01
CA SER A 56 1.55 -5.34 2.08
C SER A 56 0.66 -5.52 3.31
N TYR A 57 -0.64 -5.77 3.11
CA TYR A 57 -1.55 -6.05 4.22
C TYR A 57 -1.22 -7.38 4.94
N ASP A 58 -0.82 -8.42 4.20
CA ASP A 58 -0.43 -9.69 4.79
C ASP A 58 0.83 -9.53 5.65
N LEU A 59 1.81 -8.73 5.20
CA LEU A 59 2.97 -8.38 6.00
C LEU A 59 2.58 -7.59 7.26
N MET A 60 1.64 -6.64 7.17
CA MET A 60 1.12 -5.96 8.36
C MET A 60 0.46 -6.92 9.35
N CYS A 61 -0.23 -7.96 8.87
CA CYS A 61 -0.82 -9.00 9.72
C CYS A 61 0.24 -9.86 10.42
N GLN A 62 1.38 -10.10 9.77
CA GLN A 62 2.50 -10.81 10.37
C GLN A 62 3.19 -9.99 11.47
N LEU A 63 3.29 -8.67 11.27
CA LEU A 63 3.92 -7.76 12.24
C LEU A 63 3.01 -7.47 13.44
N ASP A 64 1.80 -6.98 13.20
CA ASP A 64 0.82 -6.70 14.24
C ASP A 64 -0.62 -6.70 13.65
N PRO A 65 -1.37 -7.80 13.81
CA PRO A 65 -2.74 -7.90 13.31
C PRO A 65 -3.75 -7.06 14.13
N ALA A 66 -3.42 -6.73 15.37
CA ALA A 66 -4.29 -5.97 16.27
C ALA A 66 -4.14 -4.45 16.09
N SER A 67 -3.04 -4.02 15.47
CA SER A 67 -2.76 -2.61 15.18
C SER A 67 -3.97 -1.90 14.55
N PRO A 68 -4.34 -0.70 15.04
CA PRO A 68 -5.36 0.14 14.42
C PRO A 68 -5.11 0.37 12.92
N LEU A 69 -3.84 0.43 12.52
CA LEU A 69 -3.43 0.68 11.15
C LEU A 69 -3.68 -0.54 10.24
N THR A 70 -3.36 -1.75 10.70
CA THR A 70 -3.66 -3.00 10.00
C THR A 70 -5.16 -3.15 9.78
N ARG A 71 -5.97 -2.85 10.81
CA ARG A 71 -7.43 -2.85 10.71
C ARG A 71 -7.96 -1.80 9.73
N ASP A 72 -7.33 -0.63 9.65
CA ASP A 72 -7.69 0.41 8.69
C ASP A 72 -7.46 -0.04 7.24
N VAL A 73 -6.28 -0.60 6.96
CA VAL A 73 -5.95 -1.13 5.62
C VAL A 73 -6.94 -2.24 5.23
N LYS A 74 -7.24 -3.18 6.15
CA LYS A 74 -8.24 -4.24 5.93
C LYS A 74 -9.58 -3.68 5.45
N ARG A 75 -10.10 -2.63 6.11
CA ARG A 75 -11.38 -2.01 5.75
C ARG A 75 -11.33 -1.42 4.36
N ARG A 76 -10.23 -0.75 4.00
CA ARG A 76 -10.05 -0.11 2.69
C ARG A 76 -9.96 -1.14 1.55
N LEU A 77 -9.20 -2.22 1.73
CA LEU A 77 -9.04 -3.24 0.69
C LEU A 77 -10.33 -4.04 0.41
N ARG A 78 -11.18 -4.18 1.44
CA ARG A 78 -12.49 -4.85 1.35
C ARG A 78 -13.54 -4.06 0.58
N SER A 79 -13.39 -2.74 0.43
CA SER A 79 -14.32 -1.96 -0.38
C SER A 79 -14.28 -2.44 -1.84
N PRO A 80 -15.42 -2.77 -2.47
CA PRO A 80 -15.47 -3.04 -3.90
C PRO A 80 -15.05 -1.76 -4.60
N GLY A 81 -13.85 -1.77 -5.21
CA GLY A 81 -13.31 -0.61 -5.88
C GLY A 81 -14.20 -0.23 -7.07
N LEU A 82 -15.10 0.74 -6.88
CA LEU A 82 -15.80 1.45 -7.94
C LEU A 82 -14.82 2.00 -9.00
N GLY A 83 -13.57 2.25 -8.61
CA GLY A 83 -12.48 2.62 -9.50
C GLY A 83 -12.04 1.53 -10.49
N THR A 84 -12.17 0.25 -10.15
CA THR A 84 -11.90 -0.87 -11.08
C THR A 84 -12.98 -0.95 -12.16
N TRP A 85 -14.24 -0.74 -11.76
CA TRP A 85 -15.37 -0.70 -12.70
C TRP A 85 -15.30 0.51 -13.64
N LEU A 86 -15.00 1.70 -13.10
CA LEU A 86 -14.82 2.92 -13.92
C LEU A 86 -13.63 2.82 -14.87
N ARG A 87 -12.52 2.20 -14.45
CA ARG A 87 -11.32 2.05 -15.29
C ARG A 87 -11.52 1.02 -16.42
N ASN A 88 -12.17 -0.11 -16.13
CA ASN A 88 -12.54 -1.08 -17.16
C ASN A 88 -13.54 -0.51 -18.16
N LYS A 89 -14.41 0.41 -17.74
CA LYS A 89 -15.37 1.10 -18.62
C LYS A 89 -14.72 2.16 -19.53
N LEU A 90 -13.57 2.72 -19.12
CA LEU A 90 -12.82 3.71 -19.91
C LEU A 90 -11.75 3.08 -20.82
N GLN A 91 -11.32 1.84 -20.56
CA GLN A 91 -10.33 1.09 -21.36
C GLN A 91 -10.94 0.17 -22.43
N GLY A 92 -12.11 0.54 -22.98
CA GLY A 92 -12.79 -0.11 -24.11
C GLY A 92 -12.07 -1.30 -24.76
N ARG A 93 -12.55 -2.51 -24.45
CA ARG A 93 -12.64 -3.59 -25.43
C ARG A 93 -14.11 -3.71 -25.84
#